data_AF-A0A955AYZ5-F1
#
_entry.id   AF-A0A955AYZ5-F1
#
_cell.length_a   1.000
_cell.length_b   1.000
_cell.length_c   1.000
_cell.angle_alpha   90.00
_cell.angle_beta   90.00
_cell.angle_gamma   90.00
#
_symmetry.space_group_name_H-M   'P 1'
#
loop_
_entity.id
_entity.type
_entity.pdbx_description
1 polymer ?
#
loop_
_entity_poly.entity_id
_entity_poly.type
_entity_poly.pdbx_seq_one_letter_code
_entity_poly.pdbx_strand_id
1 'polypeptide(L)' 'RLAAKCRERHDIVYRFLLAIGVDEPTAAIDAEGIEHHVSPATLKRLRAMVEQISADRLTDEPAS' A
#
# COMPACT_ATOMS: atom_id res chain seq x y z
N ARG A 1 12.32 14.24 11.94
CA ARG A 1 11.67 12.96 12.37
C ARG A 1 10.20 12.82 11.95
N LEU A 2 9.57 13.87 11.37
CA LEU A 2 8.19 13.81 10.85
C LEU A 2 8.14 13.28 9.40
N ALA A 3 9.04 13.77 8.54
CA ALA A 3 9.13 13.36 7.13
C ALA A 3 9.30 11.84 6.91
N ALA A 4 10.08 11.16 7.76
CA ALA A 4 10.28 9.72 7.66
C ALA A 4 9.00 8.92 7.98
N LYS A 5 8.17 9.40 8.92
CA LYS A 5 6.88 8.76 9.24
C LYS A 5 5.83 9.01 8.16
N CYS A 6 5.84 10.18 7.53
CA CYS A 6 5.01 10.47 6.37
C CYS A 6 5.38 9.53 5.21
N ARG A 7 6.68 9.40 4.91
CA ARG A 7 7.16 8.51 3.83
C ARG A 7 6.79 7.05 4.02
N GLU A 8 6.84 6.54 5.25
CA GLU A 8 6.43 5.16 5.53
C GLU A 8 4.91 4.96 5.35
N ARG A 9 4.09 5.94 5.78
CA ARG A 9 2.65 5.89 5.58
C ARG A 9 2.28 5.96 4.10
N HIS A 10 2.93 6.87 3.38
CA HIS A 10 2.83 7.03 1.95
C HIS A 10 3.02 5.69 1.24
N ASP A 11 4.16 5.03 1.48
CA ASP A 11 4.54 3.79 0.79
C ASP A 11 3.53 2.67 1.01
N ILE A 12 3.02 2.52 2.23
CA ILE A 12 2.04 1.49 2.55
C ILE A 12 0.73 1.73 1.81
N VAL A 13 0.23 2.98 1.80
CA VAL A 13 -1.01 3.33 1.12
C VAL A 13 -0.84 3.20 -0.39
N TYR A 14 0.24 3.75 -0.93
CA TYR A 14 0.58 3.69 -2.34
C TYR A 14 0.65 2.24 -2.84
N ARG A 15 1.43 1.38 -2.17
CA ARG A 15 1.56 -0.04 -2.54
C ARG A 15 0.25 -0.79 -2.41
N PHE A 16 -0.59 -0.45 -1.43
CA PHE A 16 -1.92 -1.03 -1.31
C PHE A 16 -2.81 -0.65 -2.51
N LEU A 17 -2.83 0.61 -2.91
CA LEU A 17 -3.62 1.09 -4.05
C LEU A 17 -3.19 0.39 -5.35
N LEU A 18 -1.88 0.26 -5.58
CA LEU A 18 -1.36 -0.53 -6.70
C LEU A 18 -1.78 -2.01 -6.63
N ALA A 19 -1.72 -2.60 -5.43
CA ALA A 19 -2.05 -4.00 -5.23
C ALA A 19 -3.52 -4.33 -5.54
N ILE A 20 -4.43 -3.36 -5.33
CA ILE A 20 -5.86 -3.50 -5.68
C ILE A 20 -6.18 -3.03 -7.11
N GLY A 21 -5.18 -2.62 -7.90
CA GLY A 21 -5.33 -2.31 -9.33
C GLY A 21 -5.55 -0.84 -9.67
N VAL A 22 -5.29 0.09 -8.75
CA VAL A 22 -5.23 1.52 -9.06
C VAL A 22 -3.94 1.81 -9.84
N ASP A 23 -4.02 2.66 -10.87
CA ASP A 23 -2.86 3.06 -11.67
C ASP A 23 -1.88 3.95 -10.87
N GLU A 24 -0.61 3.96 -11.27
CA GLU A 24 0.45 4.65 -10.53
C GLU A 24 0.20 6.16 -10.33
N PRO A 25 -0.23 6.94 -11.35
CA PRO A 25 -0.55 8.36 -11.17
C PRO A 25 -1.64 8.59 -10.11
N THR A 26 -2.74 7.85 -10.21
CA THR A 26 -3.86 7.97 -9.26
C THR A 26 -3.42 7.54 -7.85
N ALA A 27 -2.71 6.42 -7.74
CA ALA A 27 -2.23 5.91 -6.45
C ALA A 27 -1.28 6.89 -5.73
N ALA A 28 -0.44 7.61 -6.46
CA ALA A 28 0.47 8.60 -5.89
C ALA A 28 -0.30 9.78 -5.27
N ILE A 29 -1.27 10.33 -6.03
CA ILE A 29 -2.09 11.47 -5.59
C ILE A 29 -2.96 11.07 -4.38
N ASP A 30 -3.61 9.92 -4.45
CA ASP A 30 -4.49 9.44 -3.37
C ASP A 30 -3.70 9.11 -2.10
N ALA A 31 -2.49 8.55 -2.23
CA ALA A 31 -1.63 8.25 -1.08
C ALA A 31 -1.26 9.50 -0.28
N GLU A 32 -0.97 10.63 -0.94
CA GLU A 32 -0.69 11.92 -0.28
C GLU A 32 -1.88 12.42 0.56
N GLY A 33 -3.11 12.28 0.06
CA GLY A 33 -4.30 12.67 0.81
C GLY A 33 -4.60 11.74 1.99
N ILE A 34 -4.46 10.43 1.77
CA ILE A 34 -4.81 9.39 2.73
C ILE A 34 -3.79 9.30 3.85
N GLU A 35 -2.48 9.42 3.59
CA GLU A 35 -1.42 9.25 4.60
C GLU A 35 -1.55 10.21 5.80
N HIS A 36 -2.16 11.37 5.57
CA HIS A 36 -2.39 12.39 6.57
C HIS A 36 -3.56 12.04 7.52
N HIS A 37 -4.59 11.36 7.00
CA HIS A 37 -5.85 11.11 7.70
C HIS A 37 -6.03 9.65 8.15
N VAL A 38 -5.23 8.73 7.60
CA VAL A 38 -5.34 7.31 7.89
C VAL A 38 -5.00 7.02 9.35
N SER A 39 -5.90 6.30 10.03
CA SER A 39 -5.68 5.89 11.41
C SER A 39 -4.52 4.88 11.50
N PRO A 40 -3.77 4.83 12.62
CA PRO A 40 -2.74 3.81 12.82
C PRO A 40 -3.27 2.37 12.71
N ALA A 41 -4.51 2.13 13.14
CA ALA A 41 -5.13 0.81 13.07
C ALA A 41 -5.42 0.39 11.62
N THR A 42 -5.93 1.31 10.79
CA THR A 42 -6.14 1.07 9.36
C THR A 42 -4.81 0.84 8.65
N LEU A 43 -3.81 1.68 8.90
CA LEU A 43 -2.48 1.56 8.28
C LEU A 43 -1.85 0.17 8.56
N LYS A 44 -2.00 -0.34 9.79
CA LYS A 44 -1.52 -1.69 10.13
C LYS A 44 -2.19 -2.79 9.30
N ARG A 45 -3.49 -2.66 9.02
CA ARG A 45 -4.23 -3.61 8.17
C ARG A 45 -3.80 -3.51 6.71
N LEU A 46 -3.64 -2.30 6.18
CA LEU A 46 -3.16 -2.08 4.81
C LEU A 46 -1.77 -2.70 4.60
N ARG A 47 -0.84 -2.53 5.55
CA ARG A 47 0.47 -3.18 5.50
C ARG A 47 0.35 -4.71 5.39
N ALA A 48 -0.46 -5.33 6.26
CA ALA A 48 -0.64 -6.78 6.24
C ALA A 48 -1.27 -7.26 4.92
N MET A 49 -2.20 -6.50 4.35
CA MET A 49 -2.80 -6.82 3.05
C MET A 49 -1.80 -6.71 1.91
N VAL A 50 -0.90 -5.72 1.91
CA VAL A 50 0.17 -5.60 0.91
C VAL A 50 1.09 -6.82 0.95
N GLU A 51 1.46 -7.27 2.15
CA GLU A 51 2.29 -8.47 2.35
C GLU A 51 1.57 -9.74 1.85
N GLN A 52 0.28 -9.88 2.16
CA GLN A 52 -0.57 -11.00 1.71
C GLN A 52 -0.75 -11.02 0.19
N ILE A 53 -1.14 -9.90 -0.43
CA ILE A 53 -1.35 -9.82 -1.88
C ILE A 53 -0.05 -10.10 -2.63
N SER A 54 1.09 -9.63 -2.10
CA SER A 54 2.40 -9.92 -2.69
C SER A 54 2.73 -11.41 -2.60
N ALA A 55 2.43 -12.06 -1.46
CA ALA A 55 2.64 -13.49 -1.26
C ALA A 55 1.71 -14.35 -2.15
N ASP A 56 0.45 -13.97 -2.29
CA ASP A 56 -0.52 -14.69 -3.13
C ASP A 56 -0.14 -14.61 -4.61
N ARG A 57 0.36 -13.46 -5.09
CA ARG A 57 0.88 -13.31 -6.47
C ARG A 57 2.14 -14.13 -6.75
N LEU A 58 2.91 -14.51 -5.73
CA LEU A 58 4.04 -15.44 -5.85
C LEU A 58 3.59 -16.91 -5.98
N THR A 59 2.33 -17.22 -5.65
CA THR A 59 1.77 -18.57 -5.77
C THR A 59 1.02 -18.82 -7.08
N ASP A 60 0.86 -17.78 -7.90
CA ASP A 60 0.26 -17.83 -9.24
C ASP A 60 1.27 -18.26 -10.33
N GLU A 61 2.27 -19.10 -9.98
CA GLU A 61 3.05 -19.78 -11.02
C GLU A 61 2.10 -20.67 -11.83
N PRO A 62 1.94 -20.44 -13.15
CA PRO A 62 1.31 -21.44 -13.98
C PRO A 62 2.25 -22.64 -13.96
N ALA A 63 1.82 -23.73 -13.30
CA ALA A 63 2.44 -25.02 -13.46
C ALA A 63 2.61 -25.26 -14.98
N SER A 64 3.88 -25.25 -15.41
CA SER A 64 4.27 -25.50 -16.79
C SER A 64 3.82 -26.88 -17.25
#